data_AF-A0A9D7KE84-F1
#
_entry.id   AF-A0A9D7KE84-F1
#
_cell.length_a   1.000
_cell.length_b   1.000
_cell.length_c   1.000
_cell.angle_alpha   90.00
_cell.angle_beta   90.00
_cell.angle_gamma   90.00
#
_symmetry.space_group_name_H-M   'P 1'
#
loop_
_entity.id
_entity.type
_entity.pdbx_description
1 polymer ?
#
loop_
_entity_poly.entity_id
_entity_poly.type
_entity_poly.pdbx_seq_one_letter_code
_entity_poly.pdbx_strand_id
1 'polypeptide(L)'
;MNELKTITGDNRLFTYKVAHDGGSAPNPYKGICTLAICKPKIRSVAKQGDVVVGFGCMNEAHRIIYCMVVKESLPWDKYIKRCNDFIKGKIPTSNKHQGDCIWRDANNYEDARESWSRHDGREDFERDVNNGKNVLIGDKFWYFGSHDKYSITIPADLRSA
;
A
#
# COMPACT_ATOMS: atom_id res chain seq x y z
N MET A 1 17.27 7.09 -22.49
CA MET A 1 17.46 7.27 -21.04
C MET A 1 16.26 8.05 -20.52
N ASN A 2 15.45 7.47 -19.64
CA ASN A 2 14.40 8.25 -18.98
C ASN A 2 15.10 9.18 -17.98
N GLU A 3 14.95 10.48 -18.16
CA GLU A 3 15.41 11.47 -17.19
C GLU A 3 14.87 11.11 -15.81
N LEU A 4 15.76 11.02 -14.83
CA LEU A 4 15.39 11.00 -13.43
C LEU A 4 14.68 12.33 -13.15
N LYS A 5 13.34 12.33 -13.23
CA LYS A 5 12.55 13.50 -12.84
C LYS A 5 12.89 13.81 -11.39
N THR A 6 13.50 14.96 -11.19
CA THR A 6 13.79 15.48 -9.85
C THR A 6 12.46 15.55 -9.11
N ILE A 7 12.39 14.78 -8.03
CA ILE A 7 11.35 14.93 -7.03
C ILE A 7 11.50 16.39 -6.53
N THR A 8 10.50 17.24 -6.79
CA THR A 8 10.52 18.64 -6.34
C THR A 8 10.72 18.69 -4.82
N GLY A 9 11.35 19.75 -4.31
CA GLY A 9 11.75 19.86 -2.90
C GLY A 9 10.62 19.72 -1.86
N ASP A 10 9.36 19.70 -2.29
CA ASP A 10 8.18 19.56 -1.43
C ASP A 10 7.68 18.11 -1.26
N ASN A 11 8.13 17.17 -2.10
CA ASN A 11 7.69 15.79 -2.01
C ASN A 11 8.49 15.06 -0.92
N ARG A 12 7.78 14.25 -0.13
CA ARG A 12 8.34 13.52 1.01
C ARG A 12 8.61 12.07 0.66
N LEU A 13 9.63 11.51 1.30
CA LEU A 13 9.88 10.08 1.32
C LEU A 13 9.32 9.48 2.61
N PHE A 14 8.42 8.52 2.48
CA PHE A 14 7.94 7.69 3.56
C PHE A 14 8.55 6.31 3.47
N THR A 15 9.06 5.80 4.58
CA THR A 15 9.61 4.44 4.68
C THR A 15 8.91 3.67 5.79
N TYR A 16 8.76 2.36 5.61
CA TYR A 16 8.25 1.49 6.68
C TYR A 16 8.65 0.02 6.47
N LYS A 17 8.60 -0.78 7.53
CA LYS A 17 8.73 -2.25 7.46
C LYS A 17 7.39 -2.92 7.14
N VAL A 18 7.36 -3.68 6.05
CA VAL A 18 6.25 -4.53 5.62
C VAL A 18 6.23 -5.74 6.55
N ALA A 19 5.15 -5.90 7.33
CA ALA A 19 5.06 -6.97 8.32
C ALA A 19 4.89 -8.34 7.67
N HIS A 20 3.99 -8.41 6.67
CA HIS A 20 3.70 -9.59 5.89
C HIS A 20 3.61 -9.20 4.42
N ASP A 21 4.53 -9.72 3.61
CA ASP A 21 4.47 -9.53 2.16
C ASP A 21 3.58 -10.57 1.50
N GLY A 22 2.27 -10.40 1.69
CA GLY A 22 1.24 -11.26 1.10
C GLY A 22 0.52 -10.64 -0.09
N GLY A 23 0.91 -9.44 -0.54
CA GLY A 23 0.27 -8.72 -1.64
C GLY A 23 -1.03 -7.96 -1.27
N SER A 24 -1.41 -7.89 0.01
CA SER A 24 -2.57 -7.10 0.45
C SER A 24 -2.24 -5.63 0.70
N ALA A 25 -1.04 -5.31 1.22
CA ALA A 25 -0.64 -3.94 1.51
C ALA A 25 0.89 -3.84 1.56
N PRO A 26 1.55 -3.40 0.47
CA PRO A 26 0.95 -2.90 -0.76
C PRO A 26 0.21 -3.98 -1.56
N ASN A 27 -0.80 -3.59 -2.34
CA ASN A 27 -1.41 -4.44 -3.36
C ASN A 27 -0.95 -4.00 -4.76
N PRO A 28 0.02 -4.70 -5.39
CA PRO A 28 0.68 -4.29 -6.63
C PRO A 28 -0.02 -4.78 -7.91
N TYR A 29 -1.20 -5.40 -7.80
CA TYR A 29 -1.80 -6.13 -8.91
C TYR A 29 -2.55 -5.23 -9.90
N LYS A 30 -2.68 -5.73 -11.14
CA LYS A 30 -3.44 -5.10 -12.24
C LYS A 30 -2.92 -3.73 -12.68
N GLY A 31 -1.60 -3.55 -12.65
CA GLY A 31 -0.93 -2.36 -13.19
C GLY A 31 -1.07 -1.10 -12.32
N ILE A 32 -1.62 -1.23 -11.11
CA ILE A 32 -1.74 -0.15 -10.14
C ILE A 32 -1.34 -0.69 -8.77
N CYS A 33 -0.50 0.04 -8.06
CA CYS A 33 -0.19 -0.25 -6.66
C CYS A 33 -1.11 0.56 -5.75
N THR A 34 -1.66 -0.10 -4.74
CA THR A 34 -2.52 0.52 -3.73
C THR A 34 -2.00 0.22 -2.33
N LEU A 35 -2.22 1.16 -1.40
CA LEU A 35 -1.98 0.99 0.03
C LEU A 35 -3.25 1.43 0.76
N ALA A 36 -4.15 0.48 1.03
CA ALA A 36 -5.48 0.78 1.57
C ALA A 36 -5.61 0.61 3.09
N ILE A 37 -5.03 -0.46 3.65
CA ILE A 37 -5.32 -0.88 5.04
C ILE A 37 -4.16 -0.61 6.00
N CYS A 38 -2.93 -1.02 5.67
CA CYS A 38 -1.78 -0.81 6.55
C CYS A 38 -1.27 0.64 6.54
N LYS A 39 -0.49 1.00 7.56
CA LYS A 39 0.24 2.28 7.69
C LYS A 39 -0.65 3.53 7.67
N PRO A 40 -1.64 3.61 8.59
CA PRO A 40 -2.60 4.72 8.63
C PRO A 40 -1.95 6.10 8.70
N LYS A 41 -0.83 6.24 9.45
CA LYS A 41 -0.11 7.52 9.56
C LYS A 41 0.47 8.03 8.24
N ILE A 42 0.90 7.12 7.35
CA ILE A 42 1.40 7.50 6.01
C ILE A 42 0.21 7.85 5.12
N ARG A 43 -0.80 6.98 5.10
CA ARG A 43 -2.02 7.16 4.27
C ARG A 43 -2.78 8.44 4.59
N SER A 44 -2.81 8.86 5.85
CA SER A 44 -3.56 10.04 6.29
C SER A 44 -2.91 11.37 5.88
N VAL A 45 -1.61 11.38 5.54
CA VAL A 45 -0.86 12.62 5.26
C VAL A 45 -0.22 12.67 3.89
N ALA A 46 0.03 11.53 3.24
CA ALA A 46 0.72 11.48 1.95
C ALA A 46 -0.11 12.16 0.84
N LYS A 47 0.60 12.88 -0.04
CA LYS A 47 0.07 13.68 -1.13
C LYS A 47 0.61 13.18 -2.46
N GLN A 48 -0.02 13.61 -3.54
CA GLN A 48 0.49 13.36 -4.89
C GLN A 48 1.95 13.80 -5.01
N GLY A 49 2.80 12.95 -5.60
CA GLY A 49 4.23 13.17 -5.74
C GLY A 49 5.09 12.58 -4.63
N ASP A 50 4.52 12.33 -3.44
CA ASP A 50 5.23 11.67 -2.35
C ASP A 50 5.65 10.24 -2.75
N VAL A 51 6.77 9.77 -2.19
CA VAL A 51 7.29 8.42 -2.44
C VAL A 51 7.12 7.56 -1.21
N VAL A 52 6.64 6.33 -1.38
CA VAL A 52 6.52 5.34 -0.31
C VAL A 52 7.40 4.14 -0.63
N VAL A 53 8.31 3.81 0.28
CA VAL A 53 9.20 2.65 0.18
C VAL A 53 8.92 1.68 1.32
N GLY A 54 8.59 0.43 0.97
CA GLY A 54 8.43 -0.66 1.92
C GLY A 54 9.70 -1.50 2.00
N PHE A 55 10.16 -1.72 3.22
CA PHE A 55 11.27 -2.62 3.53
C PHE A 55 10.77 -3.96 4.06
N GLY A 56 11.58 -5.01 3.94
CA GLY A 56 11.30 -6.28 4.58
C GLY A 56 11.30 -6.16 6.11
N CYS A 57 10.94 -7.24 6.79
CA CYS A 57 11.02 -7.35 8.24
C CYS A 57 12.12 -8.34 8.65
N MET A 58 12.49 -8.34 9.93
CA MET A 58 13.47 -9.27 10.50
C MET A 58 14.78 -9.31 9.68
N ASN A 59 15.13 -10.48 9.14
CA ASN A 59 16.37 -10.71 8.38
C ASN A 59 16.40 -10.00 7.02
N GLU A 60 15.27 -9.45 6.57
CA GLU A 60 15.16 -8.68 5.32
C GLU A 60 14.99 -7.17 5.57
N ALA A 61 15.30 -6.66 6.77
CA ALA A 61 15.04 -5.26 7.15
C ALA A 61 15.69 -4.21 6.23
N HIS A 62 16.78 -4.55 5.53
CA HIS A 62 17.48 -3.64 4.60
C HIS A 62 17.08 -3.84 3.15
N ARG A 63 16.15 -4.76 2.88
CA ARG A 63 15.69 -5.08 1.54
C ARG A 63 14.47 -4.23 1.20
N ILE A 64 14.47 -3.63 0.03
CA ILE A 64 13.31 -2.93 -0.54
C ILE A 64 12.37 -3.98 -1.14
N ILE A 65 11.17 -4.07 -0.58
CA ILE A 65 10.07 -4.92 -1.07
C ILE A 65 9.33 -4.20 -2.19
N TYR A 66 9.07 -2.90 -2.01
CA TYR A 66 8.42 -2.10 -3.04
C TYR A 66 8.73 -0.61 -2.90
N CYS A 67 8.51 0.10 -3.99
CA CYS A 67 8.51 1.56 -4.05
C CYS A 67 7.32 2.02 -4.90
N MET A 68 6.62 3.06 -4.46
CA MET A 68 5.49 3.66 -5.18
C MET A 68 5.58 5.17 -5.13
N VAL A 69 5.34 5.83 -6.26
CA VAL A 69 5.06 7.27 -6.31
C VAL A 69 3.55 7.45 -6.17
N VAL A 70 3.13 8.23 -5.17
CA VAL A 70 1.72 8.51 -4.93
C VAL A 70 1.20 9.35 -6.09
N LYS A 71 0.24 8.79 -6.84
CA LYS A 71 -0.52 9.51 -7.87
C LYS A 71 -1.72 10.19 -7.26
N GLU A 72 -2.45 9.48 -6.40
CA GLU A 72 -3.65 9.98 -5.74
C GLU A 72 -3.80 9.41 -4.33
N SER A 73 -4.48 10.18 -3.48
CA SER A 73 -4.89 9.79 -2.13
C SER A 73 -6.40 9.94 -2.06
N LEU A 74 -7.11 8.82 -1.95
CA LEU A 74 -8.58 8.78 -2.03
C LEU A 74 -9.19 8.41 -0.68
N PRO A 75 -10.21 9.13 -0.19
CA PRO A 75 -11.05 8.63 0.89
C PRO A 75 -11.70 7.28 0.54
N TRP A 76 -12.03 6.47 1.54
CA TRP A 76 -12.52 5.11 1.35
C TRP A 76 -13.80 5.02 0.51
N ASP A 77 -14.76 5.93 0.66
CA ASP A 77 -15.99 5.95 -0.16
C ASP A 77 -15.66 6.05 -1.66
N LYS A 78 -14.70 6.90 -2.01
CA LYS A 78 -14.23 7.06 -3.39
C LYS A 78 -13.46 5.84 -3.87
N TYR A 79 -12.63 5.25 -3.02
CA TYR A 79 -11.89 4.04 -3.37
C TYR A 79 -12.82 2.86 -3.64
N ILE A 80 -13.80 2.63 -2.76
CA ILE A 80 -14.82 1.58 -2.90
C ILE A 80 -15.58 1.75 -4.22
N LYS A 81 -16.11 2.96 -4.47
CA LYS A 81 -16.81 3.27 -5.72
C LYS A 81 -15.93 2.98 -6.93
N ARG A 82 -14.67 3.44 -6.90
CA ARG A 82 -13.75 3.29 -8.02
C ARG A 82 -13.34 1.84 -8.27
N CYS A 83 -13.26 1.00 -7.25
CA CYS A 83 -13.02 -0.44 -7.41
C CYS A 83 -14.20 -1.17 -8.05
N ASN A 84 -15.44 -0.81 -7.68
CA ASN A 84 -16.63 -1.38 -8.32
C ASN A 84 -16.68 -1.02 -9.81
N ASP A 85 -16.45 0.26 -10.11
CA ASP A 85 -16.67 0.80 -11.45
C ASP A 85 -15.49 0.54 -12.40
N PHE A 86 -14.25 0.82 -11.97
CA PHE A 86 -13.12 1.01 -12.87
C PHE A 86 -11.89 0.15 -12.54
N ILE A 87 -11.49 0.05 -11.27
CA ILE A 87 -10.24 -0.63 -10.88
C ILE A 87 -10.53 -2.11 -10.56
N LYS A 88 -10.19 -2.99 -11.49
CA LYS A 88 -10.37 -4.44 -11.32
C LYS A 88 -9.25 -5.06 -10.48
N GLY A 89 -9.57 -6.17 -9.81
CA GLY A 89 -8.61 -6.97 -9.03
C GLY A 89 -8.27 -6.44 -7.64
N LYS A 90 -8.91 -5.34 -7.19
CA LYS A 90 -8.74 -4.81 -5.83
C LYS A 90 -9.79 -5.32 -4.84
N ILE A 91 -10.95 -5.73 -5.35
CA ILE A 91 -11.99 -6.36 -4.54
C ILE A 91 -11.62 -7.83 -4.31
N PRO A 92 -11.49 -8.30 -3.06
CA PRO A 92 -11.23 -9.70 -2.76
C PRO A 92 -12.43 -10.58 -3.18
N THR A 93 -12.17 -11.81 -3.60
CA THR A 93 -13.20 -12.77 -4.04
C THR A 93 -13.28 -14.00 -3.12
N SER A 94 -12.35 -14.11 -2.16
CA SER A 94 -12.29 -15.16 -1.14
C SER A 94 -11.31 -14.75 -0.05
N ASN A 95 -11.32 -15.46 1.08
CA ASN A 95 -10.34 -15.35 2.16
C ASN A 95 -8.87 -15.67 1.76
N LYS A 96 -8.63 -16.13 0.53
CA LYS A 96 -7.28 -16.35 -0.03
C LYS A 96 -6.85 -15.27 -1.02
N HIS A 97 -7.75 -14.37 -1.42
CA HIS A 97 -7.47 -13.33 -2.40
C HIS A 97 -6.88 -12.09 -1.72
N GLN A 98 -5.87 -11.49 -2.35
CA GLN A 98 -5.09 -10.38 -1.82
C GLN A 98 -5.74 -9.00 -1.97
N GLY A 99 -6.95 -8.91 -2.54
CA GLY A 99 -7.64 -7.63 -2.75
C GLY A 99 -7.74 -6.80 -1.46
N ASP A 100 -7.39 -5.52 -1.54
CA ASP A 100 -7.32 -4.60 -0.40
C ASP A 100 -8.54 -3.67 -0.28
N CYS A 101 -9.47 -3.71 -1.24
CA CYS A 101 -10.78 -3.05 -1.17
C CYS A 101 -11.76 -3.92 -0.38
N ILE A 102 -11.47 -4.12 0.89
CA ILE A 102 -12.18 -5.05 1.78
C ILE A 102 -13.50 -4.49 2.30
N TRP A 103 -13.54 -3.19 2.64
CA TRP A 103 -14.74 -2.55 3.21
C TRP A 103 -15.78 -2.28 2.12
N ARG A 104 -17.05 -2.62 2.38
CA ARG A 104 -18.17 -2.36 1.44
C ARG A 104 -18.74 -0.96 1.58
N ASP A 105 -18.68 -0.43 2.80
CA ASP A 105 -19.14 0.89 3.18
C ASP A 105 -18.01 1.59 3.96
N ALA A 106 -17.85 2.88 3.75
CA ALA A 106 -16.90 3.70 4.50
C ALA A 106 -17.46 4.17 5.86
N ASN A 107 -18.68 3.78 6.22
CA ASN A 107 -19.33 4.11 7.49
C ASN A 107 -19.77 2.87 8.30
N ASN A 108 -19.64 1.67 7.74
CA ASN A 108 -20.06 0.42 8.39
C ASN A 108 -19.01 -0.69 8.23
N TYR A 109 -18.63 -1.30 9.35
CA TYR A 109 -17.67 -2.40 9.40
C TYR A 109 -18.31 -3.80 9.31
N GLU A 110 -19.64 -3.92 9.53
CA GLU A 110 -20.32 -5.20 9.77
C GLU A 110 -20.35 -6.17 8.56
N ASP A 111 -20.11 -5.68 7.35
CA ASP A 111 -20.08 -6.49 6.12
C ASP A 111 -18.74 -6.30 5.38
N ALA A 112 -17.64 -6.48 6.11
CA ALA A 112 -16.32 -6.57 5.53
C ALA A 112 -16.23 -7.78 4.57
N ARG A 113 -15.55 -7.62 3.44
CA ARG A 113 -15.28 -8.75 2.55
C ARG A 113 -14.19 -9.63 3.14
N GLU A 114 -14.42 -10.94 3.12
CA GLU A 114 -13.36 -11.91 3.38
C GLU A 114 -12.18 -11.70 2.43
N SER A 115 -10.98 -11.70 2.99
CA SER A 115 -9.75 -11.50 2.23
C SER A 115 -8.54 -12.11 2.94
N TRP A 116 -7.42 -12.19 2.24
CA TRP A 116 -6.16 -12.64 2.82
C TRP A 116 -5.69 -11.76 3.98
N SER A 117 -6.05 -10.47 4.03
CA SER A 117 -5.61 -9.57 5.11
C SER A 117 -6.25 -9.88 6.45
N ARG A 118 -7.42 -10.54 6.46
CA ARG A 118 -8.21 -10.85 7.66
C ARG A 118 -8.59 -9.61 8.49
N HIS A 119 -8.69 -8.46 7.84
CA HIS A 119 -9.26 -7.27 8.45
C HIS A 119 -10.78 -7.35 8.29
N ASP A 120 -11.49 -7.70 9.35
CA ASP A 120 -12.94 -7.88 9.35
C ASP A 120 -13.63 -7.33 10.62
N GLY A 121 -12.84 -6.81 11.56
CA GLY A 121 -13.33 -6.29 12.84
C GLY A 121 -13.42 -4.77 12.91
N ARG A 122 -14.13 -4.29 13.94
CA ARG A 122 -14.27 -2.86 14.25
C ARG A 122 -12.93 -2.14 14.44
N GLU A 123 -11.97 -2.79 15.10
CA GLU A 123 -10.64 -2.19 15.33
C GLU A 123 -9.86 -2.01 14.02
N ASP A 124 -9.98 -2.98 13.11
CA ASP A 124 -9.38 -2.87 11.78
C ASP A 124 -10.05 -1.75 10.99
N PHE A 125 -11.38 -1.64 11.03
CA PHE A 125 -12.10 -0.54 10.40
C PHE A 125 -11.65 0.82 10.94
N GLU A 126 -11.54 0.94 12.26
CA GLU A 126 -11.10 2.16 12.93
C GLU A 126 -9.68 2.55 12.47
N ARG A 127 -8.77 1.58 12.37
CA ARG A 127 -7.41 1.80 11.87
C ARG A 127 -7.38 2.13 10.39
N ASP A 128 -8.14 1.40 9.58
CA ASP A 128 -8.08 1.43 8.14
C ASP A 128 -8.79 2.66 7.57
N VAL A 129 -10.01 2.91 8.04
CA VAL A 129 -10.95 3.91 7.53
C VAL A 129 -10.88 5.19 8.32
N ASN A 130 -11.12 5.16 9.64
CA ASN A 130 -11.26 6.39 10.43
C ASN A 130 -9.91 7.09 10.68
N ASN A 131 -8.89 6.34 11.07
CA ASN A 131 -7.55 6.87 11.34
C ASN A 131 -6.69 6.99 10.08
N GLY A 132 -6.75 5.97 9.23
CA GLY A 132 -6.00 5.94 7.99
C GLY A 132 -6.55 6.88 6.92
N LYS A 133 -7.86 7.13 6.94
CA LYS A 133 -8.66 8.04 6.08
C LYS A 133 -8.64 7.72 4.60
N ASN A 134 -7.46 7.58 4.03
CA ASN A 134 -7.25 7.48 2.60
C ASN A 134 -6.63 6.15 2.18
N VAL A 135 -6.82 5.84 0.92
CA VAL A 135 -6.10 4.81 0.17
C VAL A 135 -5.15 5.51 -0.78
N LEU A 136 -3.87 5.17 -0.70
CA LEU A 136 -2.87 5.69 -1.63
C LEU A 136 -2.83 4.83 -2.89
N ILE A 137 -2.77 5.48 -4.05
CA ILE A 137 -2.77 4.81 -5.35
C ILE A 137 -1.60 5.37 -6.17
N GLY A 138 -0.86 4.47 -6.82
CA GLY A 138 0.23 4.81 -7.73
C GLY A 138 0.26 3.88 -8.94
N ASP A 139 0.30 4.47 -10.14
CA ASP A 139 0.56 3.74 -11.39
C ASP A 139 2.06 3.63 -11.72
N LYS A 140 2.89 4.45 -11.07
CA LYS A 140 4.35 4.35 -11.10
C LYS A 140 4.85 3.67 -9.81
N PHE A 141 5.11 2.37 -9.91
CA PHE A 141 5.58 1.57 -8.79
C PHE A 141 6.49 0.44 -9.25
N TRP A 142 7.24 -0.09 -8.30
CA TRP A 142 8.08 -1.27 -8.44
C TRP A 142 7.83 -2.17 -7.26
N TYR A 143 7.54 -3.44 -7.53
CA TYR A 143 7.30 -4.46 -6.52
C TYR A 143 8.25 -5.61 -6.77
N PHE A 144 9.11 -5.88 -5.79
CA PHE A 144 10.17 -6.89 -5.84
C PHE A 144 9.80 -8.16 -5.07
N GLY A 145 8.77 -8.06 -4.22
CA GLY A 145 8.30 -9.15 -3.36
C GLY A 145 9.32 -9.52 -2.27
N SER A 146 8.95 -10.51 -1.46
CA SER A 146 9.84 -11.36 -0.68
C SER A 146 10.49 -12.39 -1.61
N HIS A 147 11.66 -12.93 -1.23
CA HIS A 147 12.49 -13.91 -1.98
C HIS A 147 13.43 -13.44 -3.12
N ASP A 148 14.45 -14.24 -3.42
CA ASP A 148 15.73 -13.87 -4.06
C ASP A 148 15.73 -13.47 -5.55
N LYS A 149 14.58 -13.35 -6.23
CA LYS A 149 14.60 -13.06 -7.68
C LYS A 149 15.25 -11.70 -7.98
N TYR A 150 15.04 -10.72 -7.11
CA TYR A 150 15.70 -9.41 -7.16
C TYR A 150 16.03 -8.95 -5.74
N SER A 151 17.31 -9.00 -5.37
CA SER A 151 17.79 -8.46 -4.09
C SER A 151 18.16 -6.99 -4.26
N ILE A 152 17.22 -6.10 -3.95
CA ILE A 152 17.49 -4.66 -3.85
C ILE A 152 17.64 -4.32 -2.38
N THR A 153 18.88 -4.15 -1.95
CA THR A 153 19.23 -3.88 -0.55
C THR A 153 19.94 -2.57 -0.41
N ILE A 154 19.72 -1.88 0.71
CA ILE A 154 20.57 -0.74 1.11
C ILE A 154 22.02 -1.24 1.22
N PRO A 155 23.00 -0.56 0.61
CA PRO A 155 24.43 -0.85 0.78
C PRO A 155 24.86 -0.83 2.25
N ALA A 156 25.82 -1.69 2.63
CA ALA A 156 26.17 -1.91 4.04
C ALA A 156 26.63 -0.65 4.78
N ASP A 157 27.36 0.21 4.07
CA ASP A 157 27.85 1.53 4.51
C ASP A 157 26.73 2.55 4.77
N LEU A 158 25.53 2.31 4.23
CA LEU A 158 24.35 3.17 4.41
C LEU A 158 23.29 2.57 5.36
N ARG A 159 23.58 1.41 5.99
CA ARG A 159 22.62 0.73 6.90
C ARG A 159 22.54 1.34 8.30
N SER A 160 23.31 2.38 8.59
CA SER A 160 23.36 3.03 9.90
C SER A 160 22.71 4.41 9.91
N ALA A 161 21.54 4.48 10.57
CA ALA A 161 21.05 5.61 11.36
C ALA A 161 20.13 5.05 12.46
#